data_AF-A0A415BL49-F1
#
_entry.id   AF-A0A415BL49-F1
#
_cell.length_a   1.000
_cell.length_b   1.000
_cell.length_c   1.000
_cell.angle_alpha   90.00
_cell.angle_beta   90.00
_cell.angle_gamma   90.00
#
_symmetry.space_group_name_H-M   'P 1'
#
loop_
_entity.id
_entity.type
_entity.pdbx_description
1 polymer ?
#
loop_
_entity_poly.entity_id
_entity_poly.type
_entity_poly.pdbx_seq_one_letter_code
_entity_poly.pdbx_strand_id
1 'polypeptide(L)'
;MKVKSFKFKVIRDSESIILSLNFSDLSIEVIRQLINNSIKVEANKECKLLFIGNIDCKLELEDIYNLASLIQSIVGKTLVWDIINDTPKNDEPEDLAGYLIIAPN
;
A
#
# COMPACT_ATOMS: atom_id res chain seq x y z
N MET A 1 8.59 11.58 -18.16
CA MET A 1 8.78 10.95 -16.83
C MET A 1 8.40 9.49 -16.95
N LYS A 2 9.20 8.55 -16.42
CA LYS A 2 8.79 7.14 -16.37
C LYS A 2 7.58 7.04 -15.45
N VAL A 3 6.51 6.41 -15.92
CA VAL A 3 5.34 6.09 -15.07
C VAL A 3 5.82 5.08 -14.03
N LYS A 4 6.04 5.54 -12.79
CA LYS A 4 6.25 4.64 -11.66
C LYS A 4 4.88 4.10 -11.28
N SER A 5 4.78 2.79 -11.02
CA SER A 5 3.58 2.16 -10.48
C SER A 5 3.93 1.48 -9.16
N PHE A 6 3.05 1.62 -8.18
CA PHE A 6 3.16 0.97 -6.88
C PHE A 6 2.09 -0.10 -6.77
N LYS A 7 2.50 -1.36 -6.93
CA LYS A 7 1.63 -2.51 -6.76
C LYS A 7 1.75 -3.02 -5.33
N PHE A 8 0.63 -3.13 -4.63
CA PHE A 8 0.62 -3.57 -3.24
C PHE A 8 -0.60 -4.43 -2.96
N LYS A 9 -0.45 -5.31 -1.97
CA LYS A 9 -1.50 -6.22 -1.55
C LYS A 9 -2.15 -5.70 -0.29
N VAL A 10 -3.45 -5.43 -0.35
CA VAL A 10 -4.23 -5.15 0.84
C VAL A 10 -4.70 -6.45 1.45
N ILE A 11 -4.50 -6.61 2.75
CA ILE A 11 -4.90 -7.79 3.52
C ILE A 11 -5.81 -7.32 4.65
N ARG A 12 -6.98 -7.93 4.76
CA ARG A 12 -7.94 -7.74 5.84
C ARG A 12 -8.51 -9.09 6.23
N ASP A 13 -8.32 -9.50 7.48
CA ASP A 13 -8.78 -10.81 7.96
C ASP A 13 -8.28 -11.95 7.05
N SER A 14 -9.19 -12.74 6.47
CA SER A 14 -8.89 -13.80 5.50
C SER A 14 -8.93 -13.35 4.04
N GLU A 15 -9.24 -12.08 3.77
CA GLU A 15 -9.39 -11.53 2.44
C GLU A 15 -8.15 -10.73 2.02
N SER A 16 -7.83 -10.79 0.73
CA SER A 16 -6.78 -9.95 0.16
C SER A 16 -7.07 -9.53 -1.26
N ILE A 17 -6.67 -8.32 -1.62
CA ILE A 17 -6.78 -7.76 -2.97
C ILE A 17 -5.46 -7.10 -3.36
N ILE A 18 -5.05 -7.25 -4.61
CA ILE A 18 -3.87 -6.57 -5.15
C ILE A 18 -4.32 -5.32 -5.89
N LEU A 19 -3.75 -4.19 -5.52
CA LEU A 19 -4.00 -2.89 -6.12
C LEU A 19 -2.72 -2.34 -6.75
N SER A 20 -2.87 -1.50 -7.76
CA SER A 20 -1.76 -0.81 -8.41
C SER A 20 -2.06 0.68 -8.49
N LEU A 21 -1.15 1.51 -7.99
CA LEU A 21 -1.23 2.96 -8.05
C LEU A 21 -0.22 3.48 -9.07
N ASN A 22 -0.70 4.18 -10.09
CA ASN A 22 0.19 4.84 -11.06
C ASN A 22 0.47 6.26 -10.60
N PHE A 23 1.75 6.61 -10.43
CA PHE A 23 2.16 7.92 -9.92
C PHE A 23 1.76 9.10 -10.82
N SER A 24 1.56 8.84 -12.11
CA SER A 24 1.10 9.84 -13.09
C SER A 24 -0.40 10.12 -13.02
N ASP A 25 -1.18 9.24 -12.39
CA ASP A 25 -2.65 9.30 -12.27
C ASP A 25 -3.10 9.42 -10.80
N LEU A 26 -2.17 9.73 -9.87
CA LEU A 26 -2.43 9.93 -8.45
C LEU A 26 -3.23 11.22 -8.19
N SER A 27 -4.45 11.28 -8.72
CA SER A 27 -5.47 12.18 -8.20
C SER A 27 -6.07 11.57 -6.93
N ILE A 28 -6.31 12.42 -5.94
CA ILE A 28 -7.02 12.08 -4.69
C ILE A 28 -8.38 11.40 -4.99
N GLU A 29 -8.95 11.63 -6.17
CA GLU A 29 -10.22 11.10 -6.63
C GLU A 29 -10.17 9.60 -6.99
N VAL A 30 -9.12 9.13 -7.68
CA VAL A 30 -8.91 7.71 -8.00
C VAL A 30 -8.73 6.89 -6.72
N ILE A 31 -8.00 7.46 -5.77
CA ILE A 31 -7.77 6.87 -4.46
C ILE A 31 -9.06 6.81 -3.65
N ARG A 32 -9.85 7.89 -3.60
CA ARG A 32 -11.17 7.91 -2.96
C ARG A 32 -12.13 6.89 -3.58
N GLN A 33 -12.09 6.69 -4.89
CA GLN A 33 -12.89 5.67 -5.57
C GLN A 33 -12.45 4.25 -5.18
N LEU A 34 -11.15 3.98 -5.09
CA LEU A 34 -10.61 2.69 -4.63
C LEU A 34 -11.03 2.36 -3.18
N ILE A 35 -11.03 3.36 -2.30
CA ILE A 35 -11.45 3.22 -0.90
C ILE A 35 -12.97 3.02 -0.77
N ASN A 36 -13.74 3.86 -1.46
CA ASN A 36 -15.20 3.81 -1.42
C ASN A 36 -15.77 2.49 -1.97
N ASN A 37 -15.07 1.86 -2.93
CA ASN A 37 -15.55 0.64 -3.57
C ASN A 37 -15.10 -0.65 -2.89
N SER A 38 -14.01 -0.68 -2.10
CA SER A 38 -13.50 -1.96 -1.60
C SER A 38 -13.02 -1.99 -0.14
N ILE A 39 -12.77 -0.85 0.53
CA ILE A 39 -12.20 -0.89 1.89
C ILE A 39 -12.73 0.29 2.70
N LYS A 40 -13.89 0.13 3.36
CA LYS A 40 -14.27 1.00 4.47
C LYS A 40 -13.28 0.76 5.62
N VAL A 41 -12.22 1.57 5.67
CA VAL A 41 -11.35 1.63 6.84
C VAL A 41 -12.18 2.26 7.95
N GLU A 42 -12.64 1.43 8.88
CA GLU A 42 -13.34 1.90 10.07
C GLU A 42 -12.37 2.77 10.89
N ALA A 43 -12.88 3.89 11.42
CA ALA A 43 -12.09 4.77 12.25
C ALA A 43 -11.49 3.99 13.43
N ASN A 44 -10.19 4.22 13.69
CA ASN A 44 -9.39 3.64 14.79
C ASN A 44 -8.83 2.22 14.59
N LYS A 45 -8.88 1.62 13.40
CA LYS A 45 -8.14 0.38 13.15
C LYS A 45 -6.65 0.65 12.96
N GLU A 46 -5.80 -0.16 13.58
CA GLU A 46 -4.38 -0.15 13.29
C GLU A 46 -4.15 -0.65 11.85
N CYS A 47 -3.46 0.16 11.06
CA CYS A 47 -3.06 -0.18 9.71
C CYS A 47 -1.54 -0.26 9.65
N LYS A 48 -1.02 -1.31 9.03
CA LYS A 48 0.42 -1.47 8.80
C LYS A 48 0.74 -1.49 7.31
N LEU A 49 1.56 -0.55 6.85
CA LEU A 49 2.05 -0.50 5.47
C LEU A 49 3.49 -1.01 5.42
N LEU A 50 3.73 -2.12 4.74
CA LEU A 50 5.04 -2.73 4.59
C LEU A 50 5.53 -2.53 3.17
N PHE A 51 6.66 -1.85 2.99
CA PHE A 51 7.31 -1.70 1.69
C PHE A 51 8.34 -2.81 1.50
N ILE A 52 8.39 -3.43 0.32
CA ILE A 52 9.41 -4.44 0.00
C ILE A 52 10.63 -3.69 -0.57
N GLY A 53 11.68 -3.60 0.23
CA GLY A 53 12.95 -2.95 -0.11
C GLY A 53 14.01 -3.94 -0.58
N ASN A 54 13.66 -4.87 -1.48
CA ASN A 54 14.62 -5.82 -2.04
C ASN A 54 15.51 -5.16 -3.12
N ILE A 55 16.49 -5.92 -3.65
CA ILE A 55 17.45 -5.40 -4.64
C ILE A 55 16.79 -4.93 -5.96
N ASP A 56 15.59 -5.45 -6.25
CA ASP A 56 14.80 -5.11 -7.44
C ASP A 56 13.80 -3.97 -7.18
N CYS A 57 13.79 -3.41 -5.97
CA CYS A 57 12.89 -2.33 -5.60
C CYS A 57 13.18 -1.07 -6.43
N LYS A 58 12.15 -0.60 -7.12
CA LYS A 58 12.21 0.60 -7.99
C LYS A 58 11.79 1.88 -7.26
N LEU A 59 11.42 1.77 -5.99
CA LEU A 59 10.99 2.90 -5.17
C LEU A 59 12.21 3.55 -4.53
N GLU A 60 12.33 4.86 -4.70
CA GLU A 60 13.27 5.65 -3.94
C GLU A 60 12.68 5.98 -2.56
N LEU A 61 13.52 6.39 -1.61
CA LEU A 61 13.05 6.78 -0.28
C LEU A 61 11.99 7.89 -0.34
N GLU A 62 12.15 8.86 -1.25
CA GLU A 62 11.15 9.90 -1.48
C GLU A 62 9.79 9.33 -1.92
N ASP A 63 9.80 8.34 -2.83
CA ASP A 63 8.57 7.67 -3.26
C ASP A 63 7.89 6.96 -2.06
N ILE A 64 8.67 6.32 -1.19
CA ILE A 64 8.19 5.64 0.02
C ILE A 64 7.51 6.65 0.97
N TYR A 65 8.16 7.78 1.25
CA TYR A 65 7.57 8.81 2.12
C TYR A 65 6.28 9.39 1.52
N ASN A 66 6.27 9.66 0.22
CA ASN A 66 5.09 10.18 -0.48
C ASN A 66 3.93 9.18 -0.44
N LEU A 67 4.19 7.89 -0.69
CA LEU A 67 3.21 6.82 -0.59
C LEU A 67 2.71 6.64 0.85
N ALA A 68 3.60 6.65 1.83
CA ALA A 68 3.22 6.53 3.23
C ALA A 68 2.30 7.69 3.65
N SER A 69 2.64 8.92 3.30
CA SER A 69 1.81 10.11 3.58
C SER A 69 0.46 10.03 2.87
N LEU A 70 0.44 9.56 1.62
CA LEU A 70 -0.78 9.36 0.85
C LEU A 70 -1.70 8.34 1.53
N ILE A 71 -1.17 7.16 1.87
CA ILE A 71 -1.94 6.10 2.54
C ILE A 71 -2.36 6.55 3.94
N GLN A 72 -1.56 7.34 4.64
CA GLN A 72 -1.93 7.90 5.94
C GLN A 72 -3.12 8.86 5.83
N SER A 73 -3.18 9.66 4.75
CA SER A 73 -4.33 10.54 4.50
C SER A 73 -5.65 9.79 4.28
N ILE A 74 -5.55 8.51 3.91
CA ILE A 74 -6.68 7.61 3.63
C ILE A 74 -7.11 6.87 4.89
N VAL A 75 -6.17 6.21 5.56
CA VAL A 75 -6.46 5.27 6.65
C VAL A 75 -6.46 5.94 8.03
N GLY A 76 -5.93 7.16 8.11
CA GLY A 76 -5.89 7.97 9.34
C GLY A 76 -4.60 7.82 10.14
N LYS A 77 -4.61 8.37 11.37
CA LYS A 77 -3.42 8.53 12.22
C LYS A 77 -2.83 7.22 12.75
N THR A 78 -3.55 6.10 12.62
CA THR A 78 -3.16 4.78 13.10
C THR A 78 -2.28 4.00 12.10
N LEU A 79 -1.84 4.64 11.01
CA LEU A 79 -0.91 4.04 10.08
C LEU A 79 0.51 3.97 10.67
N VAL A 80 1.02 2.75 10.80
CA VAL A 80 2.44 2.48 10.99
C VAL A 80 2.99 1.94 9.66
N TRP A 81 4.20 2.34 9.28
CA TRP A 81 4.83 1.79 8.08
C TRP A 81 6.27 1.37 8.35
N ASP A 82 6.74 0.40 7.58
CA ASP A 82 8.09 -0.18 7.72
C ASP A 82 8.59 -0.70 6.36
N ILE A 83 9.90 -0.92 6.23
CA ILE A 83 10.53 -1.51 5.05
C ILE A 83 11.03 -2.91 5.40
N ILE A 84 10.59 -3.91 4.63
CA ILE A 84 10.96 -5.32 4.77
C ILE A 84 11.83 -5.76 3.61
N ASN A 85 12.74 -6.70 3.84
CA ASN A 85 13.64 -7.20 2.80
C ASN A 85 12.99 -8.26 1.89
N ASP A 86 12.08 -9.07 2.43
CA ASP A 86 11.52 -10.22 1.73
C ASP A 86 9.99 -10.23 1.76
N THR A 87 9.39 -10.87 0.76
CA THR A 87 7.95 -11.12 0.75
C THR A 87 7.59 -12.14 1.84
N PRO A 88 6.53 -11.91 2.64
CA PRO A 88 6.03 -12.88 3.62
C PRO A 88 5.50 -14.19 3.00
N LYS A 89 5.33 -14.27 1.68
CA LYS A 89 4.81 -15.45 0.97
C LYS A 89 5.58 -15.67 -0.35
N ASN A 90 5.78 -16.94 -0.70
CA ASN A 90 6.55 -17.37 -1.88
C ASN A 90 5.75 -17.33 -3.20
N ASP A 91 4.42 -17.20 -3.16
CA ASP A 91 3.53 -17.16 -4.33
C ASP A 91 3.00 -15.74 -4.63
N GLU A 92 3.78 -14.72 -4.30
CA GLU A 92 3.39 -13.32 -4.55
C GLU A 92 3.94 -12.85 -5.91
N PRO A 93 3.28 -11.88 -6.57
CA PRO A 93 3.78 -11.36 -7.83
C PRO A 93 5.19 -10.77 -7.68
N GLU A 94 6.04 -11.01 -8.67
CA GLU A 94 7.43 -10.48 -8.69
C GLU A 94 7.49 -8.95 -8.67
N ASP A 95 6.45 -8.28 -9.17
CA ASP A 95 6.31 -6.83 -9.21
C ASP A 95 5.61 -6.23 -7.97
N LEU A 96 5.38 -7.03 -6.92
CA LEU A 96 4.78 -6.56 -5.69
C LEU A 96 5.76 -5.69 -4.91
N ALA A 97 5.35 -4.46 -4.60
CA ALA A 97 6.17 -3.46 -3.92
C ALA A 97 5.81 -3.28 -2.43
N GLY A 98 4.72 -3.90 -1.95
CA GLY A 98 4.37 -3.84 -0.54
C GLY A 98 3.03 -4.46 -0.14
N TYR A 99 2.70 -4.32 1.13
CA TYR A 99 1.47 -4.79 1.75
C TYR A 99 0.82 -3.70 2.58
N LEU A 100 -0.50 -3.59 2.51
CA LEU A 100 -1.31 -2.83 3.45
C LEU A 100 -2.13 -3.81 4.30
N ILE A 101 -1.76 -3.96 5.56
CA ILE A 101 -2.42 -4.85 6.51
C ILE A 101 -3.39 -4.03 7.35
N ILE A 102 -4.65 -4.46 7.39
CA ILE A 102 -5.71 -3.84 8.19
C ILE A 102 -6.07 -4.82 9.29
N ALA A 103 -5.89 -4.43 10.55
CA ALA A 103 -6.19 -5.30 11.68
C ALA A 103 -7.67 -5.73 11.74
N PRO A 104 -7.96 -6.96 12.21
CA PRO A 104 -9.31 -7.39 12.57
C PRO A 104 -9.94 -6.47 13.63
N ASN A 105 -11.27 -6.48 13.73
CA ASN A 105 -11.98 -5.93 14.89
C ASN A 105 -11.90 -6.86 16.10
#